data_AF-A0A1H8HDM9-F1
#
_entry.id   AF-A0A1H8HDM9-F1
#
_cell.length_a   1.000
_cell.length_b   1.000
_cell.length_c   1.000
_cell.angle_alpha   90.00
_cell.angle_beta   90.00
_cell.angle_gamma   90.00
#
_symmetry.space_group_name_H-M   'P 1'
#
loop_
_entity.id
_entity.type
_entity.pdbx_description
1 polymer ?
#
loop_
_entity_poly.entity_id
_entity_poly.type
_entity_poly.pdbx_seq_one_letter_code
_entity_poly.pdbx_strand_id
1 'polypeptide(L)' 'MLNLIDEFTRECLAIRIDRRLRSTDVIDALSDQFILRGVPDHIRSDNGPEFVAKA' A
#
# COMPACT_ATOMS: atom_id res chain seq x y z
N MET A 1 10.02 -3.92 3.18
CA MET A 1 9.81 -3.50 1.77
C MET A 1 8.33 -3.61 1.51
N LEU A 2 7.70 -2.54 1.04
CA LEU A 2 6.28 -2.51 0.67
C LEU A 2 6.19 -2.30 -0.83
N ASN A 3 5.46 -3.19 -1.50
CA ASN A 3 5.23 -3.12 -2.94
C ASN A 3 3.74 -2.91 -3.18
N LEU A 4 3.41 -1.82 -3.87
CA LEU A 4 2.06 -1.58 -4.34
C LEU A 4 2.00 -1.88 -5.84
N ILE A 5 1.10 -2.77 -6.23
CA ILE A 5 0.96 -3.22 -7.60
C ILE A 5 -0.52 -3.10 -7.97
N ASP A 6 -0.79 -2.58 -9.15
CA ASP A 6 -2.10 -2.72 -9.78
C ASP A 6 -2.23 -4.14 -10.33
N GLU A 7 -3.15 -4.94 -9.78
CA GLU A 7 -3.27 -6.35 -10.15
C GLU A 7 -3.74 -6.57 -11.60
N PHE A 8 -4.51 -5.65 -12.17
CA PHE A 8 -5.07 -5.79 -13.51
C PHE A 8 -4.02 -5.48 -14.58
N THR A 9 -3.32 -4.36 -14.43
CA THR A 9 -2.31 -3.90 -15.40
C THR A 9 -0.92 -4.48 -15.14
N ARG A 10 -0.69 -5.00 -13.92
CA ARG A 10 0.64 -5.36 -13.39
C ARG A 10 1.62 -4.19 -13.31
N GLU A 11 1.12 -2.97 -13.29
CA GLU A 11 1.93 -1.78 -13.05
C GLU A 11 2.43 -1.77 -11.61
N CYS A 12 3.74 -1.56 -11.41
CA CYS A 12 4.29 -1.31 -10.09
C CYS A 12 4.10 0.17 -9.74
N LEU A 13 3.17 0.44 -8.84
CA LEU A 13 2.74 1.79 -8.47
C LEU A 13 3.71 2.45 -7.48
N ALA A 14 4.23 1.67 -6.54
CA ALA A 14 5.19 2.14 -5.56
C ALA A 14 6.03 1.00 -4.99
N ILE A 15 7.30 1.31 -4.72
CA ILE A 15 8.19 0.47 -3.90
C ILE A 15 8.73 1.35 -2.79
N ARG A 16 8.43 0.99 -1.54
CA ARG A 16 8.94 1.68 -0.33
C ARG A 16 9.92 0.76 0.41
N ILE A 17 11.10 1.29 0.69
CA ILE A 17 12.17 0.57 1.38
C ILE A 17 12.45 1.27 2.71
N ASP A 18 12.28 0.52 3.80
CA ASP A 18 12.67 0.95 5.13
C ASP A 18 13.11 -0.27 5.97
N ARG A 19 13.85 -0.01 7.05
CA ARG A 19 14.32 -1.01 8.02
C ARG A 19 13.15 -1.63 8.79
N ARG A 20 12.08 -0.87 9.03
CA ARG A 20 10.81 -1.34 9.57
C ARG A 20 9.69 -0.51 8.96
N LEU A 21 8.69 -1.20 8.42
CA LEU A 21 7.46 -0.56 7.97
C LEU A 21 6.40 -0.69 9.07
N ARG A 22 5.69 0.40 9.29
CA ARG A 22 4.58 0.52 10.22
C ARG A 22 3.31 0.77 9.42
N SER A 23 2.17 0.64 10.09
CA SER A 23 0.87 0.87 9.45
C SER A 23 0.71 2.29 8.90
N THR A 24 1.33 3.28 9.54
CA THR A 24 1.37 4.66 9.03
C THR A 24 2.04 4.73 7.66
N ASP A 25 3.14 4.01 7.47
CA ASP A 25 3.89 4.04 6.21
C ASP A 25 3.06 3.41 5.07
N VAL A 26 2.25 2.40 5.39
CA VAL A 26 1.29 1.79 4.45
C VAL A 26 0.17 2.75 4.11
N ILE A 27 -0.41 3.43 5.12
CA ILE A 27 -1.49 4.41 4.94
C ILE A 27 -1.01 5.58 4.07
N ASP A 28 0.18 6.11 4.32
CA ASP A 28 0.75 7.23 3.56
C ASP A 28 0.98 6.81 2.10
N ALA A 29 1.57 5.63 1.87
CA ALA A 29 1.81 5.10 0.53
C ALA A 29 0.50 4.87 -0.27
N LEU A 30 -0.55 4.36 0.38
CA LEU A 30 -1.87 4.21 -0.24
C LEU A 30 -2.52 5.57 -0.53
N SER A 31 -2.43 6.51 0.40
CA SER A 31 -3.01 7.85 0.27
C SER A 31 -2.43 8.60 -0.93
N ASP A 32 -1.10 8.54 -1.10
CA ASP A 32 -0.42 9.11 -2.27
C ASP A 32 -1.01 8.57 -3.59
N GLN A 33 -1.25 7.25 -3.66
CA GLN A 33 -1.78 6.61 -4.88
C GLN A 33 -3.27 6.91 -5.09
N PHE A 34 -4.05 7.01 -4.00
CA PHE A 34 -5.46 7.34 -4.10
C PHE A 34 -5.68 8.77 -4.59
N ILE A 35 -4.82 9.72 -4.19
CA ILE A 35 -4.86 11.09 -4.70
C ILE A 35 -4.53 11.12 -6.19
N LEU A 36 -3.53 10.35 -6.63
CA LEU A 36 -3.05 10.38 -8.00
C LEU A 36 -3.98 9.65 -8.99
N ARG A 37 -4.57 8.52 -8.58
CA ARG A 37 -5.25 7.57 -9.47
C ARG A 37 -6.72 7.32 -9.10
N GLY A 38 -7.17 7.83 -7.96
CA GLY A 38 -8.48 7.52 -7.38
C GLY A 38 -8.44 6.33 -6.43
N VAL A 39 -9.53 6.15 -5.69
CA VAL A 39 -9.69 5.05 -4.72
C VAL A 39 -10.09 3.77 -5.46
N PRO A 40 -9.40 2.64 -5.26
CA PRO A 40 -9.76 1.38 -5.88
C PRO A 40 -10.98 0.75 -5.21
N ASP A 41 -11.76 -0.04 -5.95
CA ASP A 41 -12.90 -0.78 -5.40
C ASP A 41 -12.47 -1.90 -4.44
N HIS A 42 -11.29 -2.47 -4.66
CA HIS A 42 -10.78 -3.60 -3.89
C HIS A 42 -9.30 -3.43 -3.58
N ILE A 43 -8.90 -3.81 -2.37
CA ILE A 43 -7.51 -3.87 -1.93
C ILE A 43 -7.24 -5.28 -1.42
N ARG A 44 -6.15 -5.88 -1.90
CA ARG A 44 -5.61 -7.13 -1.38
C ARG A 44 -4.25 -6.85 -0.78
N SER A 45 -4.07 -7.21 0.48
CA SER A 45 -2.78 -7.21 1.15
C SER A 45 -2.42 -8.62 1.59
N ASP A 46 -1.17 -8.83 1.96
CA ASP A 46 -0.83 -9.94 2.83
C ASP A 46 -1.29 -9.65 4.27
N ASN A 47 -1.07 -10.62 5.16
CA ASN A 47 -1.44 -10.52 6.58
C ASN A 47 -0.29 -10.00 7.45
N GLY A 48 0.61 -9.21 6.87
CA GLY A 48 1.71 -8.57 7.60
C GLY A 48 1.20 -7.69 8.75
N PRO A 49 1.94 -7.60 9.87
CA PRO A 49 1.54 -6.79 11.03
C PRO A 49 1.35 -5.30 10.69
N GLU A 50 2.03 -4.79 9.66
CA GLU A 50 1.87 -3.43 9.15
C GLU A 50 0.46 -3.18 8.57
N PHE A 51 -0.24 -4.21 8.11
CA PHE A 51 -1.60 -4.12 7.56
C PHE A 51 -2.69 -4.28 8.63
N VAL A 52 -2.31 -4.60 9.88
CA VAL A 52 -3.24 -4.78 11.00
C VAL A 52 -3.10 -3.59 11.95
N ALA A 53 -3.75 -2.48 11.62
CA ALA A 53 -3.91 -1.34 12.52
C ALA A 53 -5.29 -1.35 13.17
N LYS A 54 -5.34 -1.15 14.49
CA LYS A 54 -6.58 -0.79 15.18
C LYS A 54 -6.73 0.73 15.16
N ALA A 55 -7.94 1.19 14.85
CA ALA A 55 -8.33 2.60 14.97
C ALA A 55 -8.40 3.03 16.44
#